data_AF-A0A7C2ZU82-F1
#
_entry.id   AF-A0A7C2ZU82-F1
#
_cell.length_a   1.000
_cell.length_b   1.000
_cell.length_c   1.000
_cell.angle_alpha   90.00
_cell.angle_beta   90.00
_cell.angle_gamma   90.00
#
_symmetry.space_group_name_H-M   'P 1'
#
loop_
_entity.id
_entity.type
_entity.pdbx_description
1 polymer ?
#
loop_
_entity_poly.entity_id
_entity_poly.type
_entity_poly.pdbx_seq_one_letter_code
_entity_poly.pdbx_strand_id
1 'polypeptide(L)'
;MRTGIRYRVSPGGQKLAYVDGARVLRELNLAFGRDRDFEVKDGQVISGPDRRPQVVVLAQLTCRLPDGRVVVKEDFGSAGLRAAGGIQVGDVIAFGERPRTP
;
A
#
# COMPACT_ATOMS: atom_id res chain seq x y z
N MET A 1 -11.04 14.36 -21.22
CA MET A 1 -10.30 13.45 -20.30
C MET A 1 -10.60 13.89 -18.87
N ARG A 2 -11.42 13.18 -18.08
CA ARG A 2 -11.62 13.50 -16.66
C ARG A 2 -10.44 12.92 -15.87
N THR A 3 -9.56 13.80 -15.40
CA THR A 3 -8.38 13.47 -14.59
C THR A 3 -8.85 12.70 -13.35
N GLY A 4 -8.49 11.43 -13.21
CA GLY A 4 -8.87 10.60 -12.05
C GLY A 4 -8.08 10.93 -10.79
N ILE A 5 -7.67 12.18 -10.68
CA ILE A 5 -6.98 12.77 -9.55
C ILE A 5 -8.08 13.27 -8.61
N ARG A 6 -8.10 12.71 -7.41
CA ARG A 6 -8.93 13.13 -6.29
C ARG A 6 -8.09 13.95 -5.32
N TYR A 7 -8.77 14.65 -4.42
CA TYR A 7 -8.13 15.45 -3.39
C TYR A 7 -8.65 15.07 -2.02
N ARG A 8 -7.76 15.01 -1.04
CA ARG A 8 -8.10 14.87 0.38
C ARG A 8 -7.45 15.99 1.19
N VAL A 9 -8.11 16.41 2.25
CA VAL A 9 -7.52 17.35 3.20
C VAL A 9 -6.66 16.56 4.18
N SER A 10 -5.38 16.93 4.29
CA SER A 10 -4.46 16.39 5.28
C SER A 10 -4.80 16.93 6.69
N PRO A 11 -4.30 16.29 7.76
CA PRO A 11 -4.46 16.84 9.12
C PRO A 11 -3.98 18.28 9.28
N GLY A 12 -2.97 18.71 8.51
CA GLY A 12 -2.48 20.09 8.48
C GLY A 12 -3.26 21.05 7.56
N GLY A 13 -4.44 20.65 7.08
CA GLY A 13 -5.30 21.49 6.24
C GLY A 13 -4.90 21.57 4.75
N GLN A 14 -3.75 21.03 4.37
CA GLN A 14 -3.30 21.01 2.97
C GLN A 14 -4.16 20.05 2.13
N LYS A 15 -4.46 20.43 0.89
CA LYS A 15 -5.11 19.55 -0.09
C LYS A 15 -4.05 18.68 -0.78
N LEU A 16 -4.15 17.37 -0.57
CA LEU A 16 -3.27 16.37 -1.17
C LEU A 16 -3.98 15.68 -2.32
N ALA A 17 -3.34 15.68 -3.48
CA ALA A 17 -3.79 14.92 -4.65
C ALA A 17 -3.54 13.41 -4.44
N TYR A 18 -4.46 12.57 -4.88
CA TYR A 18 -4.31 11.12 -4.88
C TYR A 18 -5.11 10.49 -6.03
N VAL A 19 -4.86 9.22 -6.31
CA VAL A 19 -5.62 8.41 -7.26
C VAL A 19 -6.21 7.20 -6.53
N ASP A 20 -7.42 6.80 -6.87
CA ASP A 20 -8.04 5.60 -6.25
C ASP A 20 -7.26 4.33 -6.56
N GLY A 21 -7.13 3.44 -5.58
CA GLY A 21 -6.52 2.12 -5.77
C GLY A 21 -7.17 1.31 -6.90
N ALA A 22 -8.50 1.38 -7.05
CA ALA A 22 -9.20 0.72 -8.15
C ALA A 22 -8.78 1.24 -9.53
N ARG A 23 -8.45 2.54 -9.65
CA ARG A 23 -7.90 3.09 -10.88
C ARG A 23 -6.47 2.59 -11.11
N VAL A 24 -5.61 2.63 -10.08
CA VAL A 24 -4.24 2.11 -10.17
C VAL A 24 -4.23 0.64 -10.63
N LEU A 25 -5.08 -0.22 -10.05
CA LEU A 25 -5.17 -1.63 -10.44
C LEU A 25 -5.62 -1.83 -11.88
N ARG A 26 -6.51 -0.96 -12.40
CA ARG A 26 -6.90 -0.97 -13.82
C ARG A 26 -5.74 -0.55 -14.72
N GLU A 27 -5.05 0.54 -14.40
CA GLU A 27 -3.90 0.99 -15.19
C GLU A 27 -2.77 -0.06 -15.18
N LEU A 28 -2.49 -0.68 -14.03
CA LEU A 28 -1.53 -1.79 -13.92
C LEU A 28 -1.95 -2.99 -14.79
N ASN A 29 -3.23 -3.33 -14.80
CA ASN A 29 -3.76 -4.41 -15.65
C ASN A 29 -3.57 -4.12 -17.14
N LEU A 30 -3.73 -2.86 -17.54
CA LEU A 30 -3.55 -2.43 -18.93
C LEU A 30 -2.06 -2.40 -19.32
N ALA A 31 -1.18 -1.96 -18.42
CA ALA A 31 0.24 -1.79 -18.70
C ALA A 31 1.03 -3.10 -18.63
N PHE A 32 0.75 -3.96 -17.64
CA PHE A 32 1.57 -5.14 -17.33
C PHE A 32 0.80 -6.46 -17.41
N GLY A 33 -0.49 -6.42 -17.73
CA GLY A 33 -1.36 -7.59 -17.67
C GLY A 33 -1.85 -7.90 -16.25
N ARG A 34 -2.53 -9.04 -16.11
CA ARG A 34 -3.19 -9.46 -14.87
C ARG A 34 -2.34 -10.38 -14.00
N ASP A 35 -1.25 -10.92 -14.53
CA ASP A 35 -0.31 -11.77 -13.80
C ASP A 35 0.61 -10.90 -12.94
N ARG A 36 0.18 -10.70 -11.70
CA ARG A 36 0.90 -9.92 -10.70
C ARG A 36 0.67 -10.47 -9.31
N ASP A 37 1.69 -10.34 -8.49
CA ASP A 37 1.65 -10.63 -7.07
C ASP A 37 1.97 -9.38 -6.26
N PHE A 38 1.32 -9.28 -5.11
CA PHE A 38 1.57 -8.22 -4.14
C PHE A 38 1.81 -8.85 -2.78
N GLU A 39 2.94 -8.53 -2.18
CA GLU A 39 3.42 -9.07 -0.93
C GLU A 39 3.80 -7.95 0.03
N VAL A 40 3.39 -8.06 1.29
CA VAL A 40 3.90 -7.20 2.36
C VAL A 40 5.09 -7.92 2.97
N LYS A 41 6.27 -7.31 2.89
CA LYS A 41 7.53 -7.89 3.35
C LYS A 41 7.81 -7.61 4.82
N ASP A 42 7.43 -6.42 5.25
CA ASP A 42 7.64 -5.96 6.61
C ASP A 42 6.57 -4.94 6.99
N GLY A 43 6.29 -4.80 8.27
CA GLY A 43 5.45 -3.74 8.77
C GLY A 43 5.55 -3.49 10.26
N GLN A 44 5.51 -2.21 10.60
CA GLN A 44 5.69 -1.72 11.95
C GLN A 44 4.61 -0.69 12.29
N VAL A 45 4.17 -0.69 13.55
CA VAL A 45 3.40 0.41 14.13
C VAL A 45 4.36 1.46 14.68
N ILE A 46 4.35 2.65 14.09
CA ILE A 46 5.11 3.80 14.58
C ILE A 46 4.16 4.88 15.10
N SER A 47 4.64 5.73 16.01
CA SER A 47 3.95 6.96 16.38
C SER A 47 4.58 8.14 15.66
N GLY A 48 3.74 8.92 14.98
CA GLY A 48 4.15 10.21 14.42
C GLY A 48 4.32 11.30 15.49
N PRO A 49 4.78 12.50 15.10
CA PRO A 49 4.90 13.67 15.99
C PRO A 49 3.58 14.06 16.68
N ASP A 50 2.45 13.70 16.08
CA ASP A 50 1.09 13.95 16.58
C ASP A 50 0.58 12.87 17.57
N ARG A 51 1.45 11.92 17.97
CA ARG A 51 1.16 10.77 18.84
C ARG A 51 0.04 9.87 18.33
N ARG A 52 -0.29 9.94 17.04
CA ARG A 52 -1.26 9.03 16.43
C ARG A 52 -0.51 7.81 15.89
N PRO A 53 -0.93 6.59 16.26
CA PRO A 53 -0.30 5.39 15.73
C PRO A 53 -0.59 5.28 14.23
N GLN A 54 0.42 4.93 13.46
CA GLN A 54 0.33 4.61 12.04
C GLN A 54 1.03 3.28 11.78
N VAL A 55 0.45 2.47 10.90
CA VAL A 55 1.14 1.32 10.33
C VAL A 55 1.94 1.82 9.14
N VAL A 56 3.21 1.45 9.10
CA VAL A 56 4.07 1.58 7.92
C VAL A 56 4.42 0.19 7.44
N VAL A 57 4.31 -0.07 6.14
CA VAL A 57 4.62 -1.36 5.53
C VAL A 57 5.61 -1.17 4.39
N LEU A 58 6.56 -2.11 4.25
CA LEU A 58 7.30 -2.32 3.01
C LEU A 58 6.56 -3.37 2.20
N ALA A 59 6.18 -3.03 0.97
CA ALA A 59 5.51 -3.97 0.09
C ALA A 59 6.22 -4.10 -1.26
N GLN A 60 6.13 -5.30 -1.83
CA GLN A 60 6.64 -5.64 -3.15
C GLN A 60 5.48 -5.93 -4.11
N LEU A 61 5.51 -5.30 -5.28
CA LEU A 61 4.71 -5.65 -6.44
C LEU A 61 5.60 -6.37 -7.45
N THR A 62 5.18 -7.56 -7.87
CA THR A 62 5.82 -8.34 -8.93
C THR A 62 4.84 -8.49 -10.08
N CYS A 63 5.22 -8.07 -11.28
CA CYS A 63 4.44 -8.24 -12.51
C CYS A 63 5.19 -9.17 -13.46
N ARG A 64 4.49 -10.17 -14.02
CA ARG A 64 5.03 -11.09 -15.03
C ARG A 64 4.45 -10.72 -16.38
N LEU A 65 5.31 -10.31 -17.31
CA LEU A 65 4.92 -9.85 -18.64
C LEU A 65 4.72 -11.03 -19.60
N PRO A 66 3.85 -10.89 -20.62
CA PRO A 66 3.62 -11.94 -21.62
C PRO A 66 4.87 -12.37 -22.40
N ASP A 67 5.90 -11.51 -22.47
CA ASP A 67 7.18 -11.80 -23.12
C ASP A 67 8.20 -12.50 -22.19
N GLY A 68 7.76 -12.92 -21.00
CA GLY A 68 8.58 -13.62 -20.01
C GLY A 68 9.40 -12.71 -19.10
N ARG A 69 9.39 -11.38 -19.30
CA ARG A 69 10.08 -10.45 -18.40
C ARG A 69 9.35 -10.32 -17.06
N VAL A 70 10.10 -10.04 -16.01
CA VAL A 70 9.56 -9.79 -14.66
C VAL A 70 9.94 -8.39 -14.21
N VAL A 71 8.95 -7.62 -13.76
CA VAL A 71 9.14 -6.29 -13.17
C VAL A 71 8.84 -6.39 -11.68
N VAL A 72 9.80 -5.98 -10.85
CA VAL A 72 9.65 -5.96 -9.39
C VAL A 72 9.81 -4.53 -8.91
N LYS A 73 8.89 -4.09 -8.06
CA LYS A 73 8.97 -2.78 -7.41
C LYS A 73 8.63 -2.92 -5.93
N GLU A 74 9.52 -2.40 -5.09
CA GLU A 74 9.29 -2.24 -3.67
C GLU A 74 9.05 -0.77 -3.33
N ASP A 75 8.14 -0.53 -2.40
CA ASP A 75 7.89 0.80 -1.86
C ASP A 75 7.24 0.73 -0.46
N PHE A 76 7.37 1.84 0.27
CA PHE A 76 6.72 2.00 1.57
C PHE A 76 5.32 2.58 1.43
N GLY A 77 4.39 2.05 2.22
CA GLY A 77 3.04 2.58 2.39
C GLY A 77 2.73 2.82 3.85
N SER A 78 1.83 3.77 4.15
CA SER A 78 1.40 4.01 5.52
C SER A 78 -0.08 4.33 5.64
N ALA A 79 -0.69 3.92 6.74
CA ALA A 79 -2.06 4.29 7.11
C ALA A 79 -2.16 4.60 8.59
N GLY A 80 -2.86 5.68 8.92
CA GLY A 80 -3.18 6.00 10.32
C GLY A 80 -4.14 4.98 10.91
N LEU A 81 -3.86 4.51 12.12
CA LEU A 81 -4.75 3.63 12.87
C LEU A 81 -5.80 4.47 13.60
N ARG A 82 -7.07 4.10 13.46
CA ARG A 82 -8.09 4.54 14.41
C ARG A 82 -7.96 3.61 15.62
N ALA A 83 -7.68 4.16 16.80
CA ALA A 83 -7.57 3.39 18.03
C ALA A 83 -8.89 2.68 18.36
N ALA A 84 -9.12 1.50 17.80
CA ALA A 84 -9.93 0.48 18.41
C ALA A 84 -8.97 -0.25 19.37
N GLY A 85 -9.21 -0.13 20.67
CA GLY A 85 -8.23 -0.39 21.72
C GLY A 85 -7.42 -1.68 21.54
N GLY A 86 -6.09 -1.59 21.69
CA GLY A 86 -5.20 -2.74 21.81
C GLY A 86 -3.84 -2.61 21.11
N ILE A 87 -3.71 -1.77 20.09
CA ILE A 87 -2.46 -1.65 19.31
C ILE A 87 -1.55 -0.57 19.90
N GLN A 88 -0.32 -0.94 20.25
CA GLN A 88 0.70 -0.07 20.83
C GLN A 88 1.78 0.29 19.81
N VAL A 89 2.51 1.37 20.11
CA VAL A 89 3.67 1.80 19.32
C VAL A 89 4.80 0.82 19.52
N GLY A 90 5.44 0.39 18.44
CA GLY A 90 6.48 -0.63 18.47
C GLY A 90 5.95 -2.04 18.23
N ASP A 91 4.63 -2.23 18.12
CA ASP A 91 4.07 -3.51 17.69
C ASP A 91 4.56 -3.84 16.27
N VAL A 92 5.14 -5.03 16.12
CA VAL A 92 5.45 -5.63 14.83
C VAL A 92 4.20 -6.34 14.34
N ILE A 93 3.72 -5.96 13.16
CA ILE A 93 2.57 -6.63 12.55
C ILE A 93 3.14 -7.67 11.59
N ALA A 94 3.14 -8.93 12.02
CA ALA A 94 3.42 -10.04 11.12
C ALA A 94 2.25 -10.20 10.14
N PHE A 95 2.48 -9.86 8.87
CA PHE A 95 1.53 -10.17 7.80
C PHE A 95 1.78 -11.62 7.38
N GLY A 96 0.84 -12.50 7.73
CA GLY A 96 0.96 -13.93 7.45
C GLY A 96 1.22 -14.22 5.97
N GLU A 97 2.16 -15.12 5.71
CA GLU A 97 2.39 -15.71 4.39
C GLU A 97 1.05 -16.18 3.83
N ARG A 98 0.70 -15.74 2.60
CA ARG A 98 -0.44 -16.35 1.91
C ARG A 98 -0.14 -17.85 1.79
N PRO A 99 -1.07 -18.75 2.16
CA PRO A 99 -0.91 -20.15 1.79
C PRO A 99 -0.82 -20.20 0.26
N ARG A 100 0.31 -20.72 -0.24
CA ARG A 100 0.43 -21.12 -1.64
C ARG A 100 -0.52 -22.30 -1.81
N THR A 101 -1.71 -22.04 -2.34
CA THR A 101 -2.60 -23.12 -2.76
C THR A 101 -1.88 -23.93 -3.85
N PRO A 102 -1.80 -25.27 -3.73
CA PRO A 102 -1.16 -26.12 -4.73
C PRO A 102 -1.89 -26.11 -6.08
#